data_AF-A0A445D9B4-F1
#
_entry.id   AF-A0A445D9B4-F1
#
_cell.length_a   1.000
_cell.length_b   1.000
_cell.length_c   1.000
_cell.angle_alpha   90.00
_cell.angle_beta   90.00
_cell.angle_gamma   90.00
#
_symmetry.space_group_name_H-M   'P 1'
#
loop_
_entity.id
_entity.type
_entity.pdbx_description
1 polymer ?
#
loop_
_entity_poly.entity_id
_entity_poly.type
_entity_poly.pdbx_seq_one_letter_code
_entity_poly.pdbx_strand_id
1 'polypeptide(L)'
;MFWQGRWCYPACNLIYSYNPSKDGGEIPLIFHIHRSTFMFLLYDYNIFWAFLIISSLIPILAFLISGILAPISKGPEKLSSYESGIEPMGDAWLQFRIRYYMFALVFVVFDVETVFLYPWAIGFDILGISVFIEALIFVLILIVGSVYAWRKGALEWS
;
A
#
# COMPACT_ATOMS: atom_id res chain seq x y z
N MET A 1 20.94 12.41 -17.21
CA MET A 1 20.52 13.70 -17.79
C MET A 1 19.52 13.43 -18.91
N PHE A 2 18.27 13.02 -18.62
CA PHE A 2 17.19 12.89 -19.61
C PHE A 2 15.84 12.56 -18.95
N TRP A 3 15.51 13.26 -17.86
CA TRP A 3 14.23 13.11 -17.17
C TRP A 3 13.41 14.38 -17.41
N GLN A 4 12.68 14.43 -18.52
CA GLN A 4 11.62 15.43 -18.71
C GLN A 4 10.59 14.98 -19.75
N GLY A 5 9.35 14.80 -19.28
CA GLY A 5 8.17 15.18 -20.06
C GLY A 5 7.19 14.06 -20.44
N ARG A 6 6.15 13.85 -19.61
CA ARG A 6 4.72 13.87 -20.04
C ARG A 6 3.67 13.61 -18.93
N TRP A 7 3.88 14.14 -17.72
CA TRP A 7 2.85 14.14 -16.65
C TRP A 7 2.31 15.54 -16.33
N CYS A 8 2.34 16.48 -17.27
CA CYS A 8 1.98 17.87 -16.99
C CYS A 8 0.59 18.22 -17.57
N TYR A 9 -0.46 17.78 -16.87
CA TYR A 9 -1.79 18.40 -16.92
C TYR A 9 -1.72 19.86 -16.41
N PRO A 10 -2.71 20.72 -16.70
CA PRO A 10 -2.68 21.98 -17.48
C PRO A 10 -1.66 23.09 -17.11
N ALA A 11 -0.84 22.93 -16.08
CA ALA A 11 0.14 23.94 -15.64
C ALA A 11 1.26 24.19 -16.67
N CYS A 12 1.59 23.20 -17.52
CA CYS A 12 2.66 23.33 -18.51
C CYS A 12 2.40 24.43 -19.54
N ASN A 13 1.15 24.61 -19.97
CA ASN A 13 0.80 25.60 -21.00
C ASN A 13 0.97 27.06 -20.52
N LEU A 14 0.94 27.31 -19.20
CA LEU A 14 1.18 28.64 -18.64
C LEU A 14 2.67 28.99 -18.53
N ILE A 15 3.53 27.98 -18.35
CA ILE A 15 4.99 28.19 -18.21
C ILE A 15 5.63 28.55 -19.56
N TYR A 16 5.12 28.01 -20.69
CA TYR A 16 5.61 28.39 -22.02
C TYR A 16 5.32 29.84 -22.42
N SER A 17 4.47 30.55 -21.68
CA SER A 17 4.17 31.97 -21.91
C SER A 17 4.90 32.91 -20.94
N TYR A 18 5.81 32.40 -20.10
CA TYR A 18 6.60 33.23 -19.18
C TYR A 18 7.89 33.70 -19.86
N ASN A 19 7.99 35.00 -20.14
CA ASN A 19 9.17 35.63 -20.72
C ASN A 19 9.93 36.40 -19.64
N PRO A 20 11.02 35.84 -19.07
CA PRO A 20 11.69 36.39 -17.89
C PRO A 20 12.37 37.74 -18.11
N SER A 21 12.43 38.22 -19.36
CA SER A 21 13.01 39.53 -19.71
C SER A 21 12.02 40.70 -19.55
N LYS A 22 10.71 40.46 -19.51
CA LYS A 22 9.70 41.54 -19.48
C LYS A 22 9.02 41.73 -18.12
N ASP A 23 9.13 40.75 -17.24
CA ASP A 23 8.26 40.65 -16.07
C ASP A 23 9.06 40.93 -14.79
N GLY A 24 9.65 42.12 -14.73
CA GLY A 24 10.34 42.60 -13.53
C GLY A 24 9.35 42.89 -12.41
N GLY A 25 9.25 41.99 -11.43
CA GLY A 25 8.68 42.31 -10.10
C GLY A 25 7.55 41.44 -9.56
N GLU A 26 7.14 40.34 -10.20
CA GLU A 26 6.00 39.54 -9.73
C GLU A 26 6.43 38.15 -9.20
N ILE A 27 7.04 38.13 -8.01
CA ILE A 27 7.28 36.93 -7.19
C ILE A 27 6.00 36.31 -6.54
N PRO A 28 4.80 36.95 -6.45
CA PRO A 28 3.66 36.33 -5.76
C PRO A 28 2.96 35.23 -6.59
N LEU A 29 3.25 35.08 -7.88
CA LEU A 29 2.48 34.24 -8.80
C LEU A 29 2.88 32.73 -8.75
N ILE A 30 4.17 32.43 -8.56
CA ILE A 30 4.66 31.03 -8.37
C ILE A 30 4.13 30.42 -7.06
N PHE A 31 4.08 31.20 -5.98
CA PHE A 31 3.55 30.73 -4.70
C PHE A 31 2.05 30.45 -4.78
N HIS A 32 1.32 31.23 -5.58
CA HIS A 32 -0.11 31.04 -5.81
C HIS A 32 -0.43 29.79 -6.65
N ILE A 33 0.40 29.49 -7.65
CA ILE A 33 0.25 28.29 -8.50
C ILE A 33 0.51 27.00 -7.71
N HIS A 34 1.56 26.98 -6.88
CA HIS A 34 1.85 25.84 -5.98
C HIS A 34 0.74 25.65 -4.95
N ARG A 35 0.17 26.75 -4.42
CA ARG A 35 -0.97 26.71 -3.50
C ARG A 35 -2.23 26.16 -4.16
N SER A 36 -2.50 26.53 -5.42
CA SER A 36 -3.69 26.12 -6.17
C SER A 36 -3.68 24.64 -6.56
N THR A 37 -2.53 24.10 -7.00
CA THR A 37 -2.38 22.67 -7.32
C THR A 37 -2.43 21.78 -6.07
N PHE A 38 -1.83 22.23 -4.97
CA PHE A 38 -1.96 21.55 -3.67
C PHE A 38 -3.42 21.52 -3.19
N MET A 39 -4.15 22.62 -3.36
CA MET A 39 -5.56 22.71 -2.98
C MET A 39 -6.47 21.82 -3.85
N PHE A 40 -6.15 21.64 -5.13
CA PHE A 40 -6.85 20.73 -6.04
C PHE A 40 -6.59 19.24 -5.71
N LEU A 41 -5.32 18.86 -5.46
CA LEU A 41 -4.97 17.50 -5.03
C LEU A 41 -5.60 17.10 -3.69
N LEU A 42 -5.71 18.04 -2.75
CA LEU A 42 -6.42 17.82 -1.49
C LEU A 42 -7.93 17.60 -1.70
N TYR A 43 -8.53 18.26 -2.70
CA TYR A 43 -9.95 18.12 -2.99
C TYR A 43 -10.27 16.74 -3.59
N ASP A 44 -9.47 16.26 -4.54
CA ASP A 44 -9.62 14.92 -5.11
C ASP A 44 -9.41 13.82 -4.06
N TYR A 45 -8.53 14.05 -3.08
CA TYR A 45 -8.31 13.12 -1.98
C TYR A 45 -9.35 13.24 -0.84
N ASN A 46 -10.16 14.30 -0.84
CA ASN A 46 -11.19 14.52 0.19
C ASN A 46 -12.28 13.44 0.12
N ILE A 47 -12.65 12.98 -1.08
CA ILE A 47 -13.63 11.89 -1.24
C ILE A 47 -13.10 10.58 -0.65
N PHE A 48 -11.81 10.31 -0.81
CA PHE A 48 -11.15 9.14 -0.25
C PHE A 48 -11.14 9.20 1.29
N TRP A 49 -10.77 10.34 1.86
CA TRP A 49 -10.82 10.54 3.32
C TRP A 49 -12.24 10.43 3.88
N ALA A 50 -13.21 11.05 3.21
CA ALA A 50 -14.62 10.96 3.61
C ALA A 50 -15.10 9.51 3.62
N PHE A 51 -14.77 8.74 2.58
CA PHE A 51 -15.08 7.32 2.51
C PHE A 51 -14.40 6.50 3.62
N LEU A 52 -13.11 6.74 3.90
CA LEU A 52 -12.41 6.07 5.01
C LEU A 52 -13.04 6.38 6.37
N ILE A 53 -13.42 7.64 6.61
CA ILE A 53 -14.06 8.03 7.88
C ILE A 53 -15.42 7.35 8.00
N ILE A 54 -16.26 7.42 6.98
CA ILE A 54 -17.60 6.82 7.01
C ILE A 54 -17.52 5.29 7.16
N SER A 55 -16.66 4.63 6.38
CA SER A 55 -16.50 3.17 6.43
C SER A 55 -15.94 2.66 7.76
N SER A 56 -15.05 3.42 8.41
CA SER A 56 -14.55 3.11 9.75
C SER A 56 -15.56 3.43 10.85
N LEU A 57 -16.36 4.50 10.69
CA LEU A 57 -17.36 4.91 11.67
C LEU A 57 -18.48 3.88 11.84
N ILE A 58 -18.92 3.25 10.75
CA ILE A 58 -20.00 2.24 10.77
C ILE A 58 -19.71 1.06 11.73
N PRO A 59 -18.59 0.32 11.62
CA PRO A 59 -18.29 -0.77 12.55
C PRO A 59 -18.06 -0.27 13.97
N ILE A 60 -17.47 0.92 14.16
CA ILE A 60 -17.28 1.52 15.49
C ILE A 60 -18.65 1.77 16.15
N LEU A 61 -19.58 2.41 15.43
CA LEU A 61 -20.94 2.65 15.93
C LEU A 61 -21.68 1.32 16.18
N ALA A 62 -21.53 0.33 15.30
CA ALA A 62 -22.12 -0.99 15.50
C ALA A 62 -21.62 -1.66 16.79
N PHE A 63 -20.31 -1.62 17.05
CA PHE A 63 -19.73 -2.13 18.30
C PHE A 63 -20.16 -1.32 19.53
N LEU A 64 -20.28 0.02 19.43
CA LEU A 64 -20.76 0.86 20.53
C LEU A 64 -22.23 0.58 20.87
N ILE A 65 -23.10 0.51 19.87
CA ILE A 65 -24.51 0.17 20.04
C ILE A 65 -24.63 -1.23 20.63
N SER A 66 -23.90 -2.21 20.10
CA SER A 66 -23.87 -3.57 20.63
C SER A 66 -23.39 -3.58 22.09
N GLY A 67 -22.35 -2.83 22.44
CA GLY A 67 -21.83 -2.75 23.81
C GLY A 67 -22.80 -2.11 24.82
N ILE A 68 -23.67 -1.19 24.38
CA ILE A 68 -24.66 -0.52 25.25
C ILE A 68 -25.95 -1.34 25.35
N LEU A 69 -26.45 -1.91 24.24
CA LEU A 69 -27.73 -2.61 24.20
C LEU A 69 -27.64 -4.08 24.61
N ALA A 70 -26.47 -4.72 24.44
CA ALA A 70 -26.34 -6.15 24.73
C ALA A 70 -26.46 -6.42 26.24
N PRO A 71 -27.24 -7.44 26.64
CA PRO A 71 -27.31 -7.83 28.04
C PRO A 71 -25.94 -8.34 28.52
N ILE A 72 -25.39 -7.66 29.53
CA ILE A 72 -24.10 -8.00 30.13
C ILE A 72 -24.31 -9.19 31.08
N SER A 73 -24.08 -10.41 30.59
CA SER A 73 -23.94 -11.59 31.44
C SER A 73 -22.49 -11.77 31.86
N LYS A 74 -22.23 -11.79 33.18
CA LYS A 74 -20.90 -11.97 33.80
C LYS A 74 -20.74 -13.35 34.45
N GLY A 75 -21.29 -14.39 33.83
CA GLY A 75 -21.12 -15.76 34.32
C GLY A 75 -19.67 -16.24 34.14
N PRO A 76 -19.10 -17.00 35.09
CA PRO A 76 -17.73 -17.52 34.99
C PRO A 76 -17.53 -18.41 33.76
N GLU A 77 -18.55 -19.18 33.38
CA GLU A 77 -18.57 -20.02 32.17
C GLU A 77 -18.46 -19.22 30.85
N LYS A 78 -19.01 -18.00 30.80
CA LYS A 78 -18.95 -17.15 29.60
C LYS A 78 -17.55 -16.54 29.41
N LEU A 79 -16.79 -16.44 30.50
CA LEU A 79 -15.44 -15.85 30.53
C LEU A 79 -14.34 -16.91 30.43
N SER A 80 -14.67 -18.20 30.51
CA SER A 80 -13.71 -19.29 30.30
C SER A 80 -13.50 -19.56 28.80
N SER A 81 -12.29 -19.99 28.45
CA SER A 81 -11.96 -20.42 27.09
C SER A 81 -12.80 -21.62 26.67
N TYR A 82 -13.23 -21.65 25.41
CA TYR A 82 -14.01 -22.75 24.86
C TYR A 82 -13.11 -23.97 24.59
N GLU A 83 -13.31 -25.06 25.35
CA GLU A 83 -12.52 -26.29 25.29
C GLU A 83 -13.46 -27.53 25.27
N SER A 84 -14.49 -27.50 24.41
CA SER A 84 -15.48 -28.60 24.21
C SER A 84 -16.20 -29.11 25.48
N GLY A 85 -16.26 -28.31 26.54
CA GLY A 85 -16.98 -28.63 27.80
C GLY A 85 -16.11 -29.17 28.93
N ILE A 86 -14.78 -29.21 28.75
CA ILE A 86 -13.82 -29.59 29.79
C ILE A 86 -13.04 -28.35 30.24
N GLU A 87 -12.58 -28.32 31.49
CA GLU A 87 -11.71 -27.22 31.95
C GLU A 87 -10.36 -27.28 31.22
N PRO A 88 -9.86 -26.15 30.69
CA PRO A 88 -8.58 -26.11 29.99
C PRO A 88 -7.46 -26.53 30.96
N MET A 89 -6.74 -27.58 30.58
CA MET A 89 -5.66 -28.16 31.38
C MET A 89 -4.32 -27.88 30.70
N GLY A 90 -3.42 -27.21 31.41
CA GLY A 90 -2.07 -26.91 30.94
C GLY A 90 -1.90 -25.49 30.38
N ASP A 91 -0.65 -25.16 30.07
CA ASP A 91 -0.30 -23.88 29.47
C ASP A 91 -0.50 -23.91 27.95
N ALA A 92 -1.03 -22.82 27.38
CA ALA A 92 -1.21 -22.63 25.95
C ALA A 92 0.12 -22.31 25.22
N TRP A 93 1.14 -23.16 25.35
CA TRP A 93 2.38 -23.03 24.58
C TRP A 93 2.18 -23.56 23.16
N LEU A 94 1.85 -22.66 22.25
CA LEU A 94 1.84 -22.96 20.83
C LEU A 94 3.28 -23.10 20.32
N GLN A 95 3.63 -24.25 19.76
CA GLN A 95 4.89 -24.42 19.05
C GLN A 95 4.84 -23.62 17.74
N PHE A 96 5.36 -22.40 17.77
CA PHE A 96 5.51 -21.59 16.56
C PHE A 96 6.45 -22.27 15.59
N ARG A 97 5.88 -22.82 14.51
CA ARG A 97 6.66 -23.44 13.44
C ARG A 97 7.36 -22.33 12.65
N ILE A 98 8.65 -22.52 12.35
CA ILE A 98 9.45 -21.60 11.52
C ILE A 98 8.85 -21.34 10.13
N ARG A 99 7.94 -22.20 9.69
CA ARG A 99 7.25 -22.12 8.38
C ARG A 99 6.56 -20.78 8.16
N TYR A 100 5.90 -20.22 9.18
CA TYR A 100 5.23 -18.91 9.06
C TYR A 100 6.20 -17.79 8.71
N TYR A 101 7.42 -17.84 9.26
CA TYR A 101 8.47 -16.88 8.97
C TYR A 101 8.99 -17.02 7.53
N MET A 102 9.18 -18.26 7.04
CA MET A 102 9.62 -18.52 5.67
C MET A 102 8.64 -17.93 4.63
N PHE A 103 7.33 -18.11 4.83
CA PHE A 103 6.31 -17.50 3.96
C PHE A 103 6.33 -15.97 4.01
N ALA A 104 6.43 -15.38 5.21
CA ALA A 104 6.48 -13.92 5.37
C ALA A 104 7.71 -13.32 4.67
N LEU A 105 8.87 -13.95 4.80
CA LEU A 105 10.11 -13.48 4.17
C LEU A 105 10.00 -13.53 2.64
N VAL A 106 9.53 -14.64 2.07
CA VAL A 106 9.34 -14.76 0.61
C VAL A 106 8.31 -13.74 0.11
N PHE A 107 7.23 -13.50 0.84
CA PHE A 107 6.22 -12.49 0.50
C PHE A 107 6.80 -11.07 0.49
N VAL A 108 7.58 -10.69 1.51
CA VAL A 108 8.19 -9.34 1.59
C VAL A 108 9.20 -9.12 0.46
N VAL A 109 9.98 -10.14 0.13
CA VAL A 109 10.93 -10.06 -1.00
C VAL A 109 10.17 -9.85 -2.31
N PHE A 110 9.13 -10.65 -2.57
CA PHE A 110 8.30 -10.49 -3.77
C PHE A 110 7.57 -9.14 -3.82
N ASP A 111 7.08 -8.64 -2.68
CA ASP A 111 6.40 -7.34 -2.60
C ASP A 111 7.32 -6.19 -3.02
N VAL A 112 8.53 -6.14 -2.45
CA VAL A 112 9.57 -5.16 -2.81
C VAL A 112 9.93 -5.22 -4.30
N GLU A 113 9.96 -6.42 -4.88
CA GLU A 113 10.23 -6.60 -6.31
C GLU A 113 9.12 -6.01 -7.19
N THR A 114 7.84 -6.14 -6.81
CA THR A 114 6.73 -5.53 -7.55
C THR A 114 6.76 -3.99 -7.48
N VAL A 115 7.23 -3.42 -6.38
CA VAL A 115 7.45 -1.97 -6.26
C VAL A 115 8.47 -1.48 -7.29
N PHE A 116 9.49 -2.28 -7.61
CA PHE A 116 10.45 -1.93 -8.68
C PHE A 116 9.86 -2.10 -10.09
N LEU A 117 8.97 -3.08 -10.30
CA LEU A 117 8.30 -3.28 -11.58
C LEU A 117 7.24 -2.21 -11.89
N TYR A 118 6.67 -1.57 -10.87
CA TYR A 118 5.56 -0.62 -11.04
C TYR A 118 5.93 0.64 -11.85
N PRO A 119 7.03 1.37 -11.55
CA PRO A 119 7.47 2.50 -12.37
C PRO A 119 7.82 2.11 -13.81
N TRP A 120 8.39 0.92 -14.00
CA TRP A 120 8.68 0.38 -15.32
C TRP A 120 7.38 0.13 -16.12
N ALA A 121 6.37 -0.47 -15.49
CA ALA A 121 5.09 -0.75 -16.12
C ALA A 121 4.34 0.52 -16.55
N ILE A 122 4.34 1.57 -15.72
CA ILE A 122 3.73 2.86 -16.07
C ILE A 122 4.51 3.59 -17.16
N GLY A 123 5.83 3.44 -17.19
CA GLY A 123 6.71 4.07 -18.17
C GLY A 123 6.84 3.33 -19.49
N PHE A 124 6.18 2.18 -19.68
CA PHE A 124 6.42 1.30 -20.82
C PHE A 124 6.30 1.99 -22.19
N ASP A 125 5.34 2.92 -22.33
CA ASP A 125 5.08 3.62 -23.61
C ASP A 125 6.22 4.54 -24.08
N ILE A 126 7.07 4.99 -23.15
CA ILE A 126 8.21 5.88 -23.46
C ILE A 126 9.56 5.15 -23.43
N LEU A 127 9.60 3.96 -22.84
CA LEU A 127 10.80 3.19 -22.62
C LEU A 127 10.92 2.15 -23.75
N GLY A 128 11.92 2.34 -24.62
CA GLY A 128 12.17 1.44 -25.76
C GLY A 128 12.49 0.00 -25.35
N ILE A 129 12.66 -0.87 -26.34
CA ILE A 129 12.80 -2.32 -26.15
C ILE A 129 13.97 -2.76 -25.24
N SER A 130 15.00 -1.92 -25.10
CA SER A 130 16.13 -2.17 -24.18
C SER A 130 15.67 -2.30 -22.73
N VAL A 131 14.77 -1.42 -22.29
CA VAL A 131 14.25 -1.40 -20.91
C VAL A 131 13.27 -2.54 -20.66
N PHE A 132 12.58 -3.00 -21.71
CA PHE A 132 11.79 -4.24 -21.66
C PHE A 132 12.66 -5.47 -21.41
N ILE A 133 13.81 -5.58 -22.07
CA ILE A 133 14.75 -6.69 -21.86
C ILE A 133 15.31 -6.67 -20.43
N GLU A 134 15.66 -5.50 -19.90
CA GLU A 134 16.13 -5.36 -18.51
C GLU A 134 15.08 -5.82 -17.51
N ALA A 135 13.81 -5.42 -17.67
CA ALA A 135 12.72 -5.87 -16.81
C ALA A 135 12.43 -7.38 -16.97
N LEU A 136 12.55 -7.92 -18.18
CA LEU A 136 12.39 -9.35 -18.42
C LEU A 136 13.48 -10.16 -17.69
N ILE A 137 14.74 -9.71 -17.76
CA ILE A 137 15.86 -10.32 -17.03
C ILE A 137 15.63 -10.22 -15.53
N PHE A 138 15.16 -9.06 -15.05
CA PHE A 138 14.82 -8.87 -13.64
C PHE A 138 13.78 -9.91 -13.19
N VAL A 139 12.63 -10.00 -13.87
CA VAL A 139 11.57 -10.98 -13.56
C VAL A 139 12.08 -12.43 -13.60
N LEU A 140 12.92 -12.77 -14.58
CA LEU A 140 13.50 -14.12 -14.68
C LEU A 140 14.34 -14.48 -13.45
N ILE A 141 15.15 -13.54 -12.94
CA ILE A 141 15.94 -13.75 -11.72
C ILE A 141 15.02 -14.03 -10.52
N LEU A 142 13.88 -13.33 -10.41
CA LEU A 142 12.90 -13.52 -9.33
C LEU A 142 12.24 -14.89 -9.40
N ILE A 143 11.87 -15.32 -10.60
CA ILE A 143 11.27 -16.63 -10.83
C ILE A 143 12.27 -17.71 -10.42
N VAL A 144 13.55 -17.57 -10.79
CA VAL A 144 14.59 -18.52 -10.39
C VAL A 144 14.77 -18.56 -8.87
N GLY A 145 14.81 -17.40 -8.21
CA GLY A 145 14.87 -17.32 -6.74
C GLY A 145 13.68 -17.97 -6.05
N SER A 146 12.47 -17.73 -6.57
CA SER A 146 11.22 -18.31 -6.05
C SER A 146 11.16 -19.82 -6.25
N VAL A 147 11.55 -20.32 -7.43
CA VAL A 147 11.65 -21.75 -7.71
C VAL A 147 12.69 -22.41 -6.80
N TYR A 148 13.83 -21.75 -6.55
CA TYR A 148 14.84 -22.26 -5.63
C TYR A 148 14.30 -22.37 -4.19
N ALA A 149 13.61 -21.33 -3.70
CA ALA A 149 12.97 -21.34 -2.39
C ALA A 149 11.93 -22.46 -2.27
N TRP A 150 11.13 -22.69 -3.33
CA TRP A 150 10.18 -23.79 -3.37
C TRP A 150 10.88 -25.15 -3.31
N ARG A 151 11.94 -25.35 -4.11
CA ARG A 151 12.71 -26.61 -4.11
C ARG A 151 13.40 -26.89 -2.77
N LYS A 152 13.65 -25.87 -1.96
CA LYS A 152 14.20 -26.00 -0.60
C LYS A 152 13.15 -26.27 0.49
N GLY A 153 11.88 -26.39 0.12
CA GLY A 153 10.79 -26.66 1.07
C GLY A 153 10.40 -25.46 1.92
N ALA A 154 10.84 -24.23 1.57
CA ALA A 154 10.45 -23.02 2.29
C ALA A 154 8.94 -22.72 2.18
N LEU A 155 8.28 -23.30 1.17
CA LEU A 155 6.85 -23.15 0.88
C LEU A 155 6.05 -24.44 1.12
N GLU A 156 6.63 -25.47 1.73
CA GLU A 156 5.95 -26.74 1.98
C GLU A 156 5.09 -26.68 3.25
N TRP A 157 3.81 -27.02 3.08
CA TRP A 157 2.83 -27.20 4.15
C TRP A 157 2.49 -28.69 4.26
N SER A 158 3.43 -29.48 4.80
CA SER A 158 3.26 -30.90 5.10
C SER A 158 3.88 -31.28 6.44
#